data_AF-A0A356WWM1-F1
#
_entry.id   AF-A0A356WWM1-F1
#
_cell.length_a   1.000
_cell.length_b   1.000
_cell.length_c   1.000
_cell.angle_alpha   90.00
_cell.angle_beta   90.00
_cell.angle_gamma   90.00
#
_symmetry.space_group_name_H-M   'P 1'
#
loop_
_entity.id
_entity.type
_entity.pdbx_description
1 polymer ?
#
loop_
_entity_poly.entity_id
_entity_poly.type
_entity_poly.pdbx_seq_one_letter_code
_entity_poly.pdbx_strand_id
1 'polypeptide(L)' 'EAPRGLGIFYEGRLVVFYSIESNLGDGWAEEEIHNVPQSLRRQALQMGSNILVYALTNN' A
#
# COMPACT_ATOMS: atom_id res chain seq x y z
N GLU A 1 -8.84 1.19 -14.08
CA GLU A 1 -7.61 1.64 -14.81
C GLU A 1 -6.40 0.88 -14.27
N ALA A 2 -5.16 1.18 -14.68
CA ALA A 2 -3.98 0.59 -14.04
C ALA A 2 -3.77 1.19 -12.63
N PRO A 3 -3.34 0.40 -11.63
CA PRO A 3 -3.12 0.89 -10.28
C PRO A 3 -2.02 1.96 -10.25
N ARG A 4 -2.22 3.03 -9.48
CA ARG A 4 -1.23 4.10 -9.28
C ARG A 4 -1.16 4.53 -7.82
N GLY A 5 -0.04 5.10 -7.43
CA GLY A 5 0.12 5.81 -6.16
C GLY A 5 0.24 7.31 -6.42
N LEU A 6 -0.57 8.11 -5.75
CA LEU A 6 -0.47 9.57 -5.74
C LEU A 6 0.10 10.02 -4.40
N GLY A 7 0.83 11.14 -4.42
CA GLY A 7 1.51 11.65 -3.24
C GLY A 7 1.43 13.16 -3.12
N ILE A 8 1.25 13.66 -1.90
CA ILE A 8 1.51 15.07 -1.55
C ILE A 8 2.85 15.13 -0.84
N PHE A 9 3.73 15.99 -1.34
CA PHE A 9 5.06 16.21 -0.76
C PHE A 9 5.09 17.56 -0.04
N TYR A 10 5.66 17.56 1.16
CA TYR A 10 5.98 18.75 1.94
C TYR A 10 7.47 18.73 2.23
N GLU A 11 8.19 19.79 1.82
CA GLU A 11 9.65 19.90 1.97
C GLU A 11 10.42 18.68 1.43
N GLY A 12 9.94 18.09 0.33
CA GLY A 12 10.54 16.91 -0.29
C GLY A 12 10.20 15.57 0.40
N ARG A 13 9.50 15.57 1.53
CA ARG A 13 9.00 14.36 2.20
C ARG A 13 7.56 14.07 1.76
N LEU A 14 7.26 12.82 1.43
CA LEU A 14 5.89 12.36 1.18
C LEU A 14 5.12 12.38 2.50
N VAL A 15 4.04 13.16 2.56
CA VAL A 15 3.22 13.33 3.79
C VAL A 15 1.81 12.76 3.66
N VAL A 16 1.32 12.59 2.42
CA VAL A 16 0.07 11.89 2.13
C VAL A 16 0.31 10.96 0.96
N PHE A 17 -0.07 9.69 1.11
CA PHE A 17 -0.09 8.71 0.04
C PHE A 17 -1.53 8.27 -0.23
N TYR A 18 -1.94 8.28 -1.50
CA TYR A 18 -3.26 7.85 -1.93
C TYR A 18 -3.11 6.75 -2.99
N SER A 19 -3.55 5.54 -2.65
CA SER A 19 -3.63 4.42 -3.59
C SER A 19 -4.89 4.54 -4.44
N ILE A 20 -4.74 4.79 -5.74
CA ILE A 20 -5.84 4.86 -6.69
C ILE A 20 -5.93 3.55 -7.47
N GLU A 21 -7.16 3.03 -7.63
CA GLU A 21 -7.43 1.77 -8.34
C GLU A 21 -6.62 0.58 -7.76
N SER A 22 -6.29 0.65 -6.47
CA SER A 22 -5.58 -0.39 -5.72
C SER A 22 -6.11 -0.41 -4.29
N ASN A 23 -6.73 -1.52 -3.89
CA ASN A 23 -7.21 -1.73 -2.53
C ASN A 23 -6.24 -2.65 -1.78
N LEU A 24 -5.38 -2.06 -0.95
CA LEU A 24 -4.42 -2.82 -0.15
C LEU A 24 -5.11 -3.63 0.96
N GLY A 25 -6.25 -3.16 1.46
CA GLY A 25 -6.98 -3.79 2.56
C GLY A 25 -7.41 -5.22 2.23
N ASP A 26 -7.84 -5.48 0.99
CA ASP A 26 -8.25 -6.82 0.54
C ASP A 26 -7.08 -7.81 0.62
N GLY A 27 -5.86 -7.35 0.37
CA GLY A 27 -4.65 -8.17 0.43
C GLY A 27 -4.13 -8.40 1.86
N TRP A 28 -4.57 -7.59 2.83
CA TRP A 28 -4.17 -7.69 4.24
C TRP A 28 -5.12 -8.56 5.07
N ALA A 29 -6.37 -8.66 4.62
CA ALA A 29 -7.37 -9.54 5.22
C ALA A 29 -7.02 -11.03 5.07
N GLU A 30 -7.74 -11.88 5.81
CA GLU A 30 -7.69 -13.34 5.65
C GLU A 30 -8.12 -13.76 4.22
N GLU A 31 -7.65 -14.93 3.76
CA GLU A 31 -7.85 -15.34 2.36
C GLU A 31 -9.31 -15.47 2.01
N GLU A 32 -10.09 -16.04 2.93
CA GLU A 32 -11.47 -16.45 2.70
C GLU A 32 -12.41 -15.24 2.51
N ILE A 33 -11.99 -14.05 2.94
CA ILE A 33 -12.83 -12.84 2.89
C ILE A 33 -12.93 -12.30 1.46
N HIS A 34 -11.79 -12.18 0.78
CA HIS A 34 -11.71 -11.54 -0.54
C HIS A 34 -11.20 -12.47 -1.65
N ASN A 35 -10.77 -13.70 -1.33
CA ASN A 35 -10.24 -14.69 -2.26
C ASN A 35 -9.10 -14.14 -3.16
N VAL A 36 -8.28 -13.25 -2.59
CA VAL A 36 -7.15 -12.64 -3.30
C VAL A 36 -6.02 -13.68 -3.42
N PRO A 37 -5.47 -13.92 -4.62
CA PRO A 37 -4.33 -14.82 -4.81
C PRO A 37 -3.15 -14.51 -3.88
N GLN A 38 -2.50 -15.54 -3.34
CA GLN A 38 -1.38 -15.39 -2.39
C GLN A 38 -0.26 -14.45 -2.90
N SER A 39 0.04 -14.48 -4.21
CA SER A 39 1.05 -13.60 -4.82
C SER A 39 0.67 -12.12 -4.76
N LEU A 40 -0.61 -11.79 -4.90
CA LEU A 40 -1.12 -10.42 -4.78
C LEU A 40 -1.23 -9.99 -3.31
N ARG A 41 -1.63 -10.90 -2.40
CA ARG A 41 -1.60 -10.64 -0.94
C ARG A 41 -0.20 -10.29 -0.46
N ARG A 42 0.82 -11.04 -0.90
CA ARG A 42 2.22 -10.75 -0.56
C ARG A 42 2.67 -9.38 -1.07
N GLN A 43 2.26 -8.98 -2.27
CA GLN A 43 2.56 -7.65 -2.80
C GLN A 43 1.84 -6.53 -2.01
N ALA A 44 0.57 -6.72 -1.65
CA ALA A 44 -0.17 -5.78 -0.83
C ALA A 44 0.44 -5.61 0.57
N LEU A 45 0.83 -6.72 1.22
CA LEU A 45 1.50 -6.70 2.52
C LEU A 45 2.87 -6.03 2.45
N GLN A 46 3.64 -6.28 1.39
CA GLN A 46 4.93 -5.64 1.18
C GLN A 46 4.78 -4.13 0.99
N MET A 47 3.81 -3.70 0.17
CA MET A 47 3.53 -2.28 -0.05
C MET A 47 3.07 -1.59 1.25
N GLY A 48 2.18 -2.23 2.02
CA GLY A 48 1.76 -1.75 3.34
C GLY A 48 2.93 -1.60 4.30
N SER A 49 3.79 -2.61 4.38
CA SER A 49 5.01 -2.58 5.20
C SER A 49 5.94 -1.45 4.78
N ASN A 50 6.15 -1.25 3.48
CA ASN A 50 6.99 -0.17 2.97
C ASN A 50 6.44 1.21 3.34
N ILE A 51 5.11 1.42 3.25
CA ILE A 51 4.46 2.67 3.67
C ILE A 51 4.67 2.92 5.16
N LEU A 52 4.46 1.90 6.00
CA LEU A 52 4.66 2.01 7.45
C LEU A 52 6.13 2.29 7.80
N VAL A 53 7.07 1.57 7.18
CA VAL A 53 8.51 1.81 7.37
C VAL A 53 8.87 3.23 6.96
N TYR A 54 8.41 3.70 5.80
CA TYR A 54 8.66 5.08 5.36
C TYR A 54 8.08 6.12 6.33
N ALA A 55 6.85 5.91 6.80
CA ALA A 55 6.17 6.85 7.69
C ALA A 55 6.77 6.90 9.10
N LEU A 56 7.20 5.74 9.62
CA LEU A 56 7.65 5.56 11.00
C LEU A 56 9.17 5.62 11.16
N THR A 57 9.93 5.65 10.07
CA THR A 57 11.38 5.81 10.09
C THR A 57 11.80 7.08 9.37
N ASN A 58 13.02 7.52 9.65
CA ASN A 58 13.61 8.74 9.09
C ASN A 58 14.75 8.42 8.12
N ASN A 59 14.70 7.23 7.49
CA ASN A 59 15.64 6.82 6.45
C ASN A 59 15.57 7.74 5.23
#